data_AF-A0A2G6CA33-F1
#
_entry.id   AF-A0A2G6CA33-F1
#
_cell.length_a   1.000
_cell.length_b   1.000
_cell.length_c   1.000
_cell.angle_alpha   90.00
_cell.angle_beta   90.00
_cell.angle_gamma   90.00
#
_symmetry.space_group_name_H-M   'P 1'
#
loop_
_entity.id
_entity.type
_entity.pdbx_description
1 polymer ?
#
loop_
_entity_poly.entity_id
_entity_poly.type
_entity_poly.pdbx_seq_one_letter_code
_entity_poly.pdbx_strand_id
1 'polypeptide(L)'
;MELLENMLPVAAMLDKTHDDSRYTKAVQAQLEVAGDPDLTPSAKVLEEMASHGQEDFFTFAQRKSKEHRQLFMQRELSEELQKEFELMAKSSIEKQRQIEAADELDFDTFLARYFAGKLD
;
A
#
# COMPACT_ATOMS: atom_id res chain seq x y z
N MET A 1 4.90 -13.33 -22.49
CA MET A 1 4.09 -12.15 -22.82
C MET A 1 2.61 -12.49 -23.03
N GLU A 2 2.30 -13.71 -23.50
CA GLU A 2 0.94 -14.24 -23.70
C GLU A 2 -0.10 -13.87 -22.61
N LEU A 3 0.23 -14.02 -21.32
CA LEU A 3 -0.72 -13.67 -20.25
C LEU A 3 -1.13 -12.18 -20.26
N LEU A 4 -0.18 -11.27 -20.48
CA LEU A 4 -0.45 -9.83 -20.52
C LEU A 4 -1.16 -9.44 -21.82
N GLU A 5 -0.81 -10.08 -22.94
CA GLU A 5 -1.52 -9.89 -24.21
C GLU A 5 -2.98 -10.32 -24.10
N ASN A 6 -3.25 -11.45 -23.43
CA ASN A 6 -4.60 -11.94 -23.16
C ASN A 6 -5.41 -11.05 -22.20
N MET A 7 -4.75 -10.16 -21.44
CA MET A 7 -5.43 -9.17 -20.59
C MET A 7 -5.90 -7.94 -21.36
N LEU A 8 -5.31 -7.62 -22.53
CA LEU A 8 -5.65 -6.42 -23.30
C LEU A 8 -7.13 -6.33 -23.68
N PRO A 9 -7.82 -7.41 -24.13
CA PRO A 9 -9.25 -7.34 -24.44
C PRO A 9 -10.12 -7.02 -23.21
N VAL A 10 -9.73 -7.54 -22.04
CA VAL A 10 -10.43 -7.27 -20.77
C VAL A 10 -10.18 -5.82 -20.35
N ALA A 11 -8.95 -5.34 -20.48
CA ALA A 11 -8.60 -3.95 -20.21
C ALA A 11 -9.37 -2.97 -21.11
N ALA A 12 -9.48 -3.27 -22.40
CA ALA A 12 -10.28 -2.48 -23.35
C ALA A 12 -11.78 -2.45 -22.99
N MET A 13 -12.33 -3.56 -22.49
CA MET A 13 -13.71 -3.60 -21.98
C MET A 13 -13.89 -2.68 -20.75
N LEU A 14 -12.94 -2.71 -19.81
CA LEU A 14 -12.97 -1.86 -18.63
C LEU A 14 -12.81 -0.37 -18.98
N ASP A 15 -11.93 -0.07 -19.92
CA ASP A 15 -11.74 1.28 -20.48
C ASP A 15 -13.04 1.83 -21.07
N LYS A 16 -13.74 1.04 -21.91
CA LYS A 16 -15.05 1.42 -22.46
C LYS A 16 -16.10 1.67 -21.37
N THR A 17 -16.07 0.89 -20.29
CA THR A 17 -17.03 1.01 -19.19
C THR A 17 -16.82 2.28 -18.36
N HIS A 18 -15.56 2.72 -18.24
CA HIS A 18 -15.20 3.88 -17.42
C HIS A 18 -14.88 5.14 -18.24
N ASP A 19 -15.08 5.09 -19.56
CA ASP A 19 -14.75 6.17 -20.52
C ASP A 19 -13.32 6.72 -20.33
N ASP A 20 -12.36 5.80 -20.17
CA ASP A 20 -10.95 6.10 -19.94
C ASP A 20 -10.07 5.04 -20.64
N SER A 21 -8.75 5.20 -20.58
CA SER A 21 -7.73 4.33 -21.19
C SER A 21 -6.77 3.73 -20.15
N ARG A 22 -7.02 3.96 -18.85
CA ARG A 22 -6.08 3.61 -17.78
C ARG A 22 -5.79 2.12 -17.69
N TYR A 23 -6.76 1.26 -18.02
CA TYR A 23 -6.57 -0.19 -17.93
C TYR A 23 -5.67 -0.68 -19.06
N THR A 24 -5.93 -0.28 -20.31
CA THR A 24 -5.09 -0.68 -21.44
C THR A 24 -3.68 -0.09 -21.29
N LYS A 25 -3.56 1.17 -20.85
CA LYS A 25 -2.26 1.80 -20.55
C LYS A 25 -1.48 1.04 -19.48
N ALA A 26 -2.15 0.58 -18.42
CA ALA A 26 -1.50 -0.20 -17.37
C ALA A 26 -0.96 -1.53 -17.90
N VAL A 27 -1.74 -2.27 -18.71
CA VAL A 27 -1.29 -3.54 -19.32
C VAL A 27 -0.13 -3.30 -20.29
N GLN A 28 -0.22 -2.25 -21.11
CA GLN A 28 0.85 -1.89 -22.05
C GLN A 28 2.17 -1.56 -21.33
N ALA A 29 2.11 -0.80 -20.24
CA ALA A 29 3.30 -0.53 -19.42
C ALA A 29 3.94 -1.80 -18.84
N GLN A 30 3.12 -2.81 -18.49
CA GLN A 30 3.67 -4.09 -18.03
C GLN A 30 4.23 -4.95 -19.17
N LEU A 31 3.69 -4.84 -20.39
CA LEU A 31 4.28 -5.48 -21.57
C LEU A 31 5.67 -4.91 -21.87
N GLU A 32 5.86 -3.59 -21.73
CA GLU A 32 7.19 -2.96 -21.86
C GLU A 32 8.17 -3.50 -20.81
N VAL A 33 7.75 -3.57 -19.54
CA VAL A 33 8.57 -4.15 -18.46
C VAL A 33 8.89 -5.64 -18.69
N ALA A 34 7.96 -6.39 -19.28
CA ALA A 34 8.19 -7.80 -19.59
C ALA A 34 9.14 -8.00 -20.80
N GLY A 35 9.19 -7.03 -21.71
CA GLY A 35 10.08 -7.03 -22.87
C GLY A 35 11.50 -6.55 -22.55
N ASP A 36 11.64 -5.72 -21.51
CA ASP A 36 12.91 -5.16 -21.07
C ASP A 36 13.12 -5.33 -19.55
N PRO A 37 13.93 -6.32 -19.11
CA PRO A 37 14.20 -6.58 -17.70
C PRO A 37 14.78 -5.39 -16.93
N ASP A 38 15.45 -4.45 -17.58
CA ASP A 38 16.03 -3.26 -16.93
C ASP A 38 14.94 -2.27 -16.49
N LEU A 39 13.74 -2.36 -17.08
CA LEU A 39 12.59 -1.57 -16.66
C LEU A 39 11.90 -2.09 -15.40
N THR A 40 12.29 -3.28 -14.91
CA THR A 40 11.73 -3.85 -13.68
C THR A 40 12.02 -2.96 -12.47
N PRO A 41 11.10 -2.89 -11.48
CA PRO A 41 11.36 -2.13 -10.26
C PRO A 41 12.63 -2.58 -9.53
N SER A 42 12.94 -3.88 -9.54
CA SER A 42 14.17 -4.41 -8.95
C SER A 42 15.43 -3.90 -9.66
N ALA A 43 15.45 -3.88 -11.00
CA ALA A 43 16.58 -3.37 -11.76
C ALA A 43 16.79 -1.87 -11.51
N LYS A 44 15.71 -1.08 -11.51
CA LYS A 44 15.75 0.36 -11.20
C LYS A 44 16.28 0.65 -9.80
N VAL A 45 15.89 -0.15 -8.80
CA VAL A 45 16.42 0.00 -7.44
C VAL A 45 17.92 -0.29 -7.40
N LEU A 46 18.38 -1.37 -8.07
CA LEU A 46 19.81 -1.72 -8.12
C LEU A 46 20.63 -0.66 -8.87
N GLU A 47 20.11 -0.14 -9.99
CA GLU A 47 20.74 0.94 -10.74
C GLU A 47 20.86 2.21 -9.90
N GLU A 48 19.79 2.59 -9.19
CA GLU A 48 19.81 3.76 -8.31
C GLU A 48 20.82 3.59 -7.15
N MET A 49 20.88 2.41 -6.54
CA MET A 49 21.88 2.10 -5.52
C MET A 49 23.30 2.18 -6.08
N ALA A 50 23.52 1.68 -7.29
CA ALA A 50 24.80 1.74 -7.98
C ALA A 50 25.21 3.19 -8.30
N SER A 51 24.26 4.01 -8.77
CA SER A 51 24.52 5.40 -9.16
C SER A 51 24.82 6.32 -7.97
N HIS A 52 24.38 5.95 -6.76
CA HIS A 52 24.62 6.70 -5.52
C HIS A 52 25.88 6.25 -4.77
N GLY A 53 26.91 5.81 -5.50
CA GLY A 53 28.19 5.43 -4.90
C GLY A 53 28.21 4.00 -4.37
N GLN A 54 27.46 3.10 -5.00
CA GLN A 54 27.38 1.68 -4.63
C GLN A 54 26.83 1.50 -3.21
N GLU A 55 25.68 2.12 -2.93
CA GLU A 55 25.03 2.05 -1.62
C GLU A 55 24.61 0.61 -1.28
N ASP A 56 24.69 0.24 -0.01
CA ASP A 56 23.96 -0.92 0.50
C ASP A 56 22.45 -0.63 0.62
N PHE A 57 21.66 -1.70 0.75
CA PHE A 57 20.20 -1.58 0.80
C PHE A 57 19.70 -0.74 2.00
N PHE A 58 20.36 -0.83 3.15
CA PHE A 58 19.95 -0.07 4.34
C PHE A 58 20.09 1.43 4.11
N THR A 59 21.21 1.84 3.53
CA THR A 59 21.51 3.24 3.19
C THR A 59 20.50 3.77 2.19
N PHE A 60 20.25 3.02 1.12
CA PHE A 60 19.20 3.33 0.14
C PHE A 60 17.81 3.49 0.79
N ALA A 61 17.38 2.50 1.59
CA ALA A 61 16.08 2.52 2.23
C ALA A 61 15.92 3.68 3.21
N GLN A 62 16.98 4.02 3.97
CA GLN A 62 16.98 5.17 4.86
C GLN A 62 16.85 6.49 4.08
N ARG A 63 17.58 6.63 2.97
CA ARG A 63 17.51 7.81 2.09
C ARG A 63 16.12 7.98 1.51
N LYS A 64 15.56 6.94 0.89
CA LYS A 64 14.17 6.94 0.37
C LYS A 64 13.14 7.26 1.44
N SER A 65 13.30 6.71 2.64
CA SER A 65 12.40 7.02 3.77
C SER A 65 12.44 8.51 4.15
N LYS A 66 13.63 9.14 4.13
CA LYS A 66 13.77 10.58 4.38
C LYS A 66 13.15 11.43 3.27
N GLU A 67 13.36 11.06 2.00
CA GLU A 67 12.74 11.71 0.84
C GLU A 67 11.20 11.66 0.93
N HIS A 68 10.63 10.48 1.19
CA HIS A 68 9.19 10.32 1.35
C HIS A 68 8.65 11.11 2.57
N ARG A 69 9.35 11.09 3.71
CA ARG A 69 8.99 11.92 4.86
C ARG A 69 8.93 13.40 4.49
N GLN A 70 9.93 13.91 3.80
CA GLN A 70 9.95 15.32 3.38
C GLN A 70 8.79 15.65 2.46
N LEU A 71 8.52 14.79 1.47
CA LEU A 71 7.39 14.96 0.54
C LEU A 71 6.04 15.02 1.27
N PHE A 72 5.78 14.11 2.21
CA PHE A 72 4.53 14.12 2.97
C PHE A 72 4.42 15.28 3.96
N MET A 73 5.54 15.71 4.56
CA MET A 73 5.56 16.86 5.48
C MET A 73 5.32 18.20 4.76
N GLN A 74 5.67 18.30 3.48
CA GLN A 74 5.43 19.50 2.66
C GLN A 74 4.01 19.54 2.09
N ARG A 75 3.30 18.42 2.08
CA ARG A 75 1.94 18.33 1.55
C ARG A 75 0.95 18.72 2.64
N GLU A 76 0.37 19.91 2.51
CA GLU A 76 -0.71 20.36 3.37
C GLU A 76 -1.99 19.56 3.10
N LEU A 77 -2.66 19.13 4.17
CA LEU A 77 -4.01 18.57 4.08
C LEU A 77 -5.02 19.72 3.98
N SER A 78 -6.17 19.48 3.36
CA SER A 78 -7.29 20.40 3.51
C SER A 78 -7.75 20.42 4.98
N GLU A 79 -8.27 21.55 5.43
CA GLU A 79 -8.81 21.67 6.79
C GLU A 79 -9.87 20.62 7.10
N GLU A 80 -10.71 20.28 6.12
CA GLU A 80 -11.75 19.27 6.23
C GLU A 80 -11.16 17.89 6.55
N LEU A 81 -10.13 17.49 5.80
CA LEU A 81 -9.47 16.19 5.95
C LEU A 81 -8.66 16.12 7.25
N GLN A 82 -8.03 17.23 7.65
CA GLN A 82 -7.36 17.31 8.95
C GLN A 82 -8.34 17.10 10.10
N LYS A 83 -9.49 17.79 10.09
CA LYS A 83 -10.54 17.61 11.10
C LYS A 83 -11.07 16.18 11.14
N GLU A 84 -11.25 15.56 9.98
CA GLU A 84 -11.67 14.16 9.88
C GLU A 84 -10.65 13.22 10.55
N PHE A 85 -9.36 13.39 10.27
CA PHE A 85 -8.30 12.57 10.86
C PHE A 85 -8.20 12.76 12.38
N GLU A 86 -8.31 14.00 12.87
CA GLU A 86 -8.32 14.28 14.31
C GLU A 86 -9.53 13.65 15.02
N LEU A 87 -10.71 13.67 14.38
CA LEU A 87 -11.90 13.02 14.91
C LEU A 87 -11.75 11.49 14.92
N MET A 88 -11.21 10.91 13.84
CA MET A 88 -10.95 9.47 13.77
C MET A 88 -9.99 9.01 14.87
N ALA A 89 -8.90 9.73 15.10
CA ALA A 89 -7.95 9.42 16.17
C ALA A 89 -8.58 9.46 17.56
N LYS A 90 -9.42 10.47 17.85
CA LYS A 90 -10.16 10.55 19.11
C LYS A 90 -11.17 9.40 19.25
N SER A 91 -11.91 9.13 18.18
CA SER A 91 -12.91 8.07 18.17
C SER A 91 -12.29 6.68 18.33
N SER A 92 -11.13 6.40 17.72
CA SER A 92 -10.49 5.09 17.83
C SER A 92 -10.02 4.81 19.26
N ILE A 93 -9.47 5.80 19.95
CA ILE A 93 -9.04 5.67 21.36
C ILE A 93 -10.26 5.44 22.27
N GLU A 94 -11.35 6.17 22.05
CA GLU A 94 -12.57 6.00 22.84
C GLU A 94 -13.20 4.62 22.61
N LYS A 95 -13.27 4.17 21.35
CA LYS A 95 -13.75 2.83 21.01
C LYS A 95 -12.88 1.74 21.64
N GLN A 96 -11.55 1.91 21.61
CA GLN A 96 -10.63 0.99 22.27
C GLN A 96 -10.96 0.86 23.76
N ARG A 97 -11.11 1.98 24.48
CA ARG A 97 -11.46 1.98 25.90
C ARG A 97 -12.81 1.31 26.18
N GLN A 98 -13.79 1.54 25.32
CA GLN A 98 -15.11 0.91 25.45
C GLN A 98 -15.03 -0.61 25.29
N ILE A 99 -14.22 -1.10 24.34
CA ILE A 99 -13.97 -2.54 24.17
C ILE A 99 -13.28 -3.09 25.41
N GLU A 100 -12.17 -2.48 25.83
CA GLU A 100 -11.40 -2.91 27.01
C GLU A 100 -12.24 -2.89 28.30
N ALA A 101 -13.16 -1.94 28.44
CA ALA A 101 -14.07 -1.87 29.60
C ALA A 101 -15.24 -2.86 29.53
N ALA A 102 -15.55 -3.37 28.33
CA ALA A 102 -16.59 -4.36 28.10
C ALA A 102 -16.07 -5.80 28.12
N ASP A 103 -14.76 -6.01 28.30
CA ASP A 103 -14.17 -7.34 28.40
C ASP A 103 -14.70 -8.07 29.65
N GLU A 104 -15.39 -9.19 29.42
CA GLU A 104 -15.93 -10.04 30.49
C GLU A 104 -15.01 -11.24 30.82
N LEU A 105 -14.03 -11.50 29.96
CA LEU A 105 -13.10 -12.62 30.08
C LEU A 105 -11.68 -12.09 30.23
N ASP A 106 -10.89 -12.73 31.09
CA ASP A 106 -9.45 -12.53 31.05
C ASP A 106 -8.86 -13.06 29.74
N PHE A 107 -7.67 -12.56 29.40
CA PHE A 107 -7.04 -12.84 28.12
C PHE A 107 -6.74 -14.34 27.89
N ASP A 108 -6.34 -15.07 28.94
CA ASP A 108 -6.01 -16.50 28.82
C ASP A 108 -7.27 -17.32 28.53
N THR A 109 -8.37 -17.01 29.23
CA THR A 109 -9.67 -17.65 29.00
C THR A 109 -10.20 -17.34 27.61
N PHE A 110 -10.09 -16.09 27.15
CA PHE A 110 -10.45 -15.69 25.79
C PHE A 110 -9.68 -16.51 24.74
N LEU A 111 -8.35 -16.60 24.86
CA LEU A 111 -7.50 -17.35 23.93
C LEU A 111 -7.86 -18.84 23.88
N ALA A 112 -8.07 -19.47 25.03
CA ALA A 112 -8.46 -20.87 25.11
C ALA A 112 -9.80 -21.13 24.39
N ARG A 113 -10.78 -20.23 24.53
CA ARG A 113 -12.08 -20.32 23.84
C ARG A 113 -11.94 -20.04 22.34
N TYR A 114 -11.14 -19.04 21.95
CA TYR A 114 -10.85 -18.71 20.56
C TYR A 114 -10.32 -19.91 19.79
N PHE A 115 -9.25 -20.54 20.29
CA PHE A 115 -8.63 -21.69 19.61
C PHE A 115 -9.49 -22.96 19.66
N ALA A 116 -10.40 -23.05 20.62
CA ALA A 116 -11.38 -24.13 20.68
C ALA A 116 -12.58 -23.92 19.74
N GLY A 117 -12.71 -22.75 19.08
CA GLY A 117 -13.86 -22.39 18.25
C GLY A 117 -15.15 -22.20 19.08
N LYS A 118 -15.02 -21.75 20.33
CA LYS A 118 -16.11 -21.59 21.31
C LYS A 118 -16.28 -20.13 21.76
N LEU A 119 -15.92 -19.19 20.90
CA LEU A 119 -16.35 -17.80 21.03
C LEU A 119 -17.67 -17.69 20.26
N ASP A 120 -18.74 -17.45 21.00
CA ASP A 120 -20.05 -17.12 20.42
C ASP A 120 -20.08 -15.67 19.94
#